data_AF-A0A8J2L749-F1
#
_entry.id   AF-A0A8J2L749-F1
#
_cell.length_a   1.000
_cell.length_b   1.000
_cell.length_c   1.000
_cell.angle_alpha   90.00
_cell.angle_beta   90.00
_cell.angle_gamma   90.00
#
_symmetry.space_group_name_H-M   'P 1'
#
loop_
_entity.id
_entity.type
_entity.pdbx_description
1 polymer ?
#
loop_
_entity_poly.entity_id
_entity_poly.type
_entity_poly.pdbx_seq_one_letter_code
_entity_poly.pdbx_strand_id
1 'polypeptide(L)' 'TEVKLLGEFRKRLTDLDLNEEWTSDYNLIRWIRARDLDLDAAENMLRTSIEWRRENDIDQILSWDPTPEYRY' A
#
# COMPACT_ATOMS: atom_id res chain seq x y z
N THR A 1 -1.03 0.65 22.03
CA THR A 1 -0.77 -0.62 21.31
C THR A 1 -1.05 -0.40 19.84
N GLU A 2 -0.36 -1.10 18.96
CA GLU A 2 -0.53 -1.00 17.49
C GLU A 2 -1.99 -1.18 17.05
N VAL A 3 -2.76 -2.00 17.77
CA VAL A 3 -4.20 -2.20 17.56
C VAL A 3 -5.01 -0.90 17.65
N LYS A 4 -4.65 0.04 18.53
CA LYS A 4 -5.34 1.35 18.62
C LYS A 4 -5.03 2.23 17.41
N LEU A 5 -3.76 2.22 16.97
CA LEU A 5 -3.31 2.99 15.80
C LEU A 5 -3.94 2.47 14.51
N LEU A 6 -4.11 1.16 14.39
CA LEU A 6 -4.76 0.53 13.25
C LEU A 6 -6.22 1.01 13.07
N GLY A 7 -6.97 1.13 14.17
CA GLY A 7 -8.34 1.63 14.11
C GLY A 7 -8.43 3.09 13.66
N GLU A 8 -7.48 3.94 14.06
CA GLU A 8 -7.39 5.32 13.57
C GLU A 8 -6.95 5.36 12.11
N PHE A 9 -5.92 4.59 11.75
CA PHE A 9 -5.41 4.52 10.40
C PHE A 9 -6.48 4.10 9.39
N ARG A 10 -7.30 3.10 9.72
CA ARG A 10 -8.45 2.70 8.91
C ARG A 10 -9.43 3.84 8.64
N LYS A 11 -9.69 4.71 9.61
CA LYS A 11 -10.59 5.87 9.44
C LYS A 11 -10.02 6.92 8.50
N ARG A 12 -8.69 7.07 8.44
CA ARG A 12 -8.02 8.02 7.55
C ARG A 12 -8.02 7.58 6.09
N LEU A 13 -8.22 6.29 5.83
CA LEU A 13 -8.16 5.68 4.51
C LEU A 13 -9.56 5.39 3.93
N THR A 14 -10.64 5.85 4.56
CA THR A 14 -12.02 5.56 4.10
C THR A 14 -12.37 6.20 2.76
N ASP A 15 -11.61 7.20 2.34
CA ASP A 15 -11.73 7.84 1.03
C ASP A 15 -11.09 7.03 -0.11
N LEU A 16 -10.24 6.05 0.23
CA LEU A 16 -9.54 5.22 -0.75
C LEU A 16 -10.37 3.97 -1.08
N ASP A 17 -10.54 3.69 -2.36
CA ASP A 17 -11.15 2.46 -2.86
C ASP A 17 -10.12 1.32 -2.85
N LEU A 18 -9.84 0.80 -1.66
CA LEU A 18 -8.89 -0.28 -1.43
C LEU A 18 -9.60 -1.63 -1.30
N ASN A 19 -9.07 -2.64 -1.98
CA ASN A 19 -9.58 -4.00 -1.86
C ASN A 19 -9.25 -4.62 -0.48
N GLU A 20 -9.78 -5.81 -0.23
CA GLU A 20 -9.61 -6.52 1.06
C GLU A 20 -8.14 -6.87 1.38
N GLU A 21 -7.32 -7.11 0.36
CA GLU A 21 -5.90 -7.39 0.55
C GLU A 21 -5.19 -6.16 1.14
N TRP A 22 -5.39 -4.99 0.53
CA TRP A 22 -4.82 -3.72 0.96
C TRP A 22 -5.29 -3.30 2.36
N THR A 23 -6.54 -3.61 2.69
CA THR A 23 -7.16 -3.22 3.95
C THR A 23 -7.02 -4.26 5.05
N SER A 24 -6.29 -5.36 4.85
CA SER A 24 -6.03 -6.34 5.92
C SER A 24 -5.21 -5.73 7.07
N ASP A 25 -5.48 -6.16 8.32
CA ASP A 25 -4.74 -5.69 9.52
C ASP A 25 -3.23 -5.80 9.33
N TYR A 26 -2.80 -6.94 8.78
CA TYR A 26 -1.41 -7.23 8.54
C TYR A 26 -0.75 -6.24 7.57
N ASN A 27 -1.42 -5.90 6.46
CA ASN A 27 -0.87 -4.93 5.50
C ASN A 27 -0.86 -3.50 6.06
N LEU A 28 -1.92 -3.08 6.74
CA LEU A 28 -1.98 -1.76 7.35
C LEU A 28 -0.92 -1.57 8.45
N ILE A 29 -0.68 -2.59 9.28
CA ILE A 29 0.37 -2.54 10.31
C ILE A 29 1.77 -2.40 9.71
N ARG A 30 2.05 -2.95 8.52
CA ARG A 30 3.36 -2.80 7.86
C ARG A 30 3.70 -1.34 7.59
N TRP A 31 2.74 -0.56 7.08
CA TRP A 31 2.93 0.87 6.82
C TRP A 31 3.17 1.67 8.09
N ILE A 32 2.39 1.38 9.15
CA ILE A 32 2.52 2.01 10.46
C ILE A 32 3.91 1.72 11.06
N ARG A 33 4.38 0.46 11.01
CA ARG A 33 5.70 0.06 11.52
C ARG A 33 6.85 0.64 10.71
N ALA A 34 6.70 0.73 9.39
CA ALA A 34 7.72 1.30 8.52
C ALA A 34 7.98 2.80 8.76
N ARG A 35 7.13 3.46 9.55
CA ARG A 35 7.19 4.88 9.88
C ARG A 35 7.18 5.13 11.38
N ASP A 36 7.73 4.20 12.15
CA ASP A 36 7.91 4.36 13.61
C ASP A 36 6.62 4.73 14.35
N LEU A 37 5.48 4.19 13.89
CA LEU A 37 4.14 4.43 14.41
C LEU A 37 3.58 5.85 14.15
N ASP A 38 4.23 6.66 13.31
CA ASP A 38 3.72 7.93 12.82
C ASP A 38 2.63 7.69 11.75
N LEU A 39 1.40 8.05 12.08
CA LEU A 39 0.24 7.83 11.20
C LEU A 39 0.23 8.76 9.99
N ASP A 40 0.73 10.00 10.12
CA ASP A 40 0.76 10.95 9.01
C ASP A 40 1.78 10.48 7.96
N ALA A 41 2.97 10.07 8.42
CA ALA A 41 4.01 9.54 7.56
C ALA A 41 3.62 8.20 6.92
N ALA A 42 2.95 7.32 7.68
CA ALA A 42 2.44 6.04 7.17
C ALA A 42 1.35 6.24 6.09
N GLU A 43 0.43 7.19 6.31
CA GLU A 43 -0.62 7.52 5.35
C GLU A 43 -0.03 8.07 4.06
N ASN A 44 0.89 9.04 4.17
CA ASN A 44 1.57 9.61 3.01
C ASN A 44 2.33 8.53 2.21
N MET A 45 3.00 7.61 2.89
CA MET A 45 3.70 6.49 2.24
C MET A 45 2.74 5.56 1.49
N LEU A 46 1.61 5.19 2.11
CA LEU A 46 0.61 4.33 1.48
C LEU A 46 0.00 5.00 0.25
N ARG A 47 -0.44 6.27 0.36
CA ARG A 47 -1.01 7.03 -0.76
C ARG A 47 -0.02 7.16 -1.92
N THR A 48 1.23 7.47 -1.61
CA THR A 48 2.31 7.53 -2.61
C THR A 48 2.52 6.16 -3.29
N SER A 49 2.48 5.07 -2.51
CA SER A 49 2.61 3.72 -3.07
C SER A 49 1.44 3.33 -3.97
N ILE A 50 0.21 3.74 -3.66
CA ILE A 50 -0.97 3.48 -4.49
C ILE A 50 -0.83 4.22 -5.81
N GLU A 51 -0.46 5.50 -5.76
CA GLU A 51 -0.28 6.30 -6.97
C GLU A 51 0.84 5.76 -7.86
N TRP A 52 1.99 5.42 -7.27
CA TRP A 52 3.09 4.82 -8.04
C TRP A 52 2.67 3.51 -8.70
N ARG A 53 1.90 2.66 -8.02
CA ARG A 53 1.39 1.41 -8.62
C ARG A 53 0.47 1.66 -9.79
N ARG A 54 -0.40 2.67 -9.68
CA ARG A 54 -1.30 3.11 -10.75
C ARG A 54 -0.53 3.65 -11.95
N GLU A 55 0.50 4.47 -11.72
CA GLU A 55 1.33 5.04 -12.79
C GLU A 55 2.19 4.02 -13.54
N ASN A 56 2.52 2.90 -12.88
CA ASN A 56 3.42 1.88 -13.42
C ASN A 56 2.69 0.57 -13.79
N ASP A 57 1.36 0.58 -13.84
CA ASP A 57 0.51 -0.59 -14.16
C ASP A 57 0.88 -1.86 -13.37
N ILE A 58 1.27 -1.69 -12.11
CA ILE A 58 1.83 -2.78 -11.29
C ILE A 58 0.80 -3.88 -11.05
N ASP A 59 -0.49 -3.56 -11.02
CA ASP A 59 -1.56 -4.54 -10.86
C ASP A 59 -1.61 -5.55 -12.02
N GLN A 60 -1.06 -5.19 -13.18
CA GLN A 60 -0.95 -6.05 -14.36
C GLN A 60 0.45 -6.63 -14.57
N ILE A 61 1.37 -6.48 -13.60
CA ILE A 61 2.78 -6.88 -13.76
C ILE A 61 2.96 -8.37 -14.04
N LEU A 62 2.06 -9.23 -13.53
CA LEU A 62 2.12 -10.68 -13.81
C LEU A 62 1.76 -11.03 -15.25
N SER A 63 1.02 -10.13 -15.93
CA SER A 63 0.67 -10.24 -17.34
C SER A 63 1.67 -9.53 -18.25
N TRP A 64 2.65 -8.83 -17.68
CA TRP A 64 3.65 -8.09 -18.43
C TRP A 64 4.60 -9.05 -19.14
N ASP A 65 4.76 -8.86 -20.45
CA ASP A 65 5.63 -9.67 -21.29
C ASP A 65 6.93 -8.90 -21.58
N PRO A 66 8.09 -9.33 -21.03
CA PRO A 66 9.35 -8.64 -21.25
C PRO A 66 9.74 -8.67 -22.74
N THR A 67 10.38 -7.58 -23.20
CA THR A 67 10.97 -7.55 -24.54
C THR A 67 12.03 -8.66 -24.67
N PRO A 68 12.26 -9.19 -25.88
CA PRO A 68 13.19 -10.30 -26.10
C PRO A 68 14.61 -10.06 -25.58
N GLU A 69 15.04 -8.79 -25.48
CA GLU A 69 16.34 -8.38 -24.93
C GLU A 69 16.53 -8.75 -23.44
N TYR A 70 15.43 -8.95 -22.71
CA TYR A 70 15.43 -9.31 -21.29
C TYR A 70 14.95 -10.74 -21.03
N ARG A 71 14.82 -11.58 -22.07
CA ARG A 71 14.53 -13.01 -21.93
C ARG A 71 15.85 -13.78 -21.87
N TYR A 72 16.17 -14.33 -20.69
CA TYR A 72 17.32 -15.21 -20.47
C TYR A 72 17.03 -16.65 -20.92
#